data_AF-A0A3D6E074-F1
#
_entry.id   AF-A0A3D6E074-F1
#
_cell.length_a   1.000
_cell.length_b   1.000
_cell.length_c   1.000
_cell.angle_alpha   90.00
_cell.angle_beta   90.00
_cell.angle_gamma   90.00
#
_symmetry.space_group_name_H-M   'P 1'
#
loop_
_entity.id
_entity.type
_entity.pdbx_description
1 polymer ?
#
loop_
_entity_poly.entity_id
_entity_poly.type
_entity_poly.pdbx_seq_one_letter_code
_entity_poly.pdbx_strand_id
1 'polypeptide(L)'
;MEDNQSTAANKPIFRRLYERVFPTVADFFGMLAEQSTNAAETTRLLVEFMETGDVAVSQRVRADEHQADRMKASNLGVLAEAFSTPIDREDIHRAIMTLDDIVNY
;
A
#
# COMPACT_ATOMS: atom_id res chain seq x y z
N MET A 1 43.09 -7.34 -23.74
CA MET A 1 42.39 -7.65 -22.47
C MET A 1 42.50 -6.41 -21.63
N GLU A 2 41.47 -5.57 -21.65
CA GLU A 2 41.38 -4.38 -20.80
C GLU A 2 40.00 -4.43 -20.13
N ASP A 3 40.03 -4.69 -18.83
CA ASP A 3 38.87 -4.75 -17.95
C ASP A 3 38.35 -3.34 -17.69
N ASN A 4 37.22 -2.98 -18.30
CA ASN A 4 36.45 -1.79 -17.94
C ASN A 4 35.37 -2.17 -16.91
N GLN A 5 35.78 -2.46 -15.68
CA GLN A 5 34.88 -2.45 -14.53
C GLN A 5 35.01 -1.11 -13.80
N SER A 6 34.22 -0.12 -14.22
CA SER A 6 33.98 1.05 -13.38
C SER A 6 32.67 1.75 -13.72
N THR A 7 31.62 1.43 -12.97
CA THR A 7 30.60 2.39 -12.51
C THR A 7 29.79 1.77 -11.37
N ALA A 8 30.47 1.36 -10.29
CA ALA A 8 29.81 1.30 -8.99
C ALA A 8 29.71 2.73 -8.48
N ALA A 9 28.63 3.42 -8.90
CA ALA A 9 28.36 4.81 -8.57
C ALA A 9 28.51 5.04 -7.06
N ASN A 10 29.53 5.83 -6.71
CA ASN A 10 29.89 6.18 -5.35
C ASN A 10 28.77 7.05 -4.76
N LYS A 11 27.77 6.43 -4.11
CA LYS A 11 26.69 7.16 -3.43
C LYS A 11 27.34 8.06 -2.37
N PRO A 12 27.13 9.40 -2.44
CA PRO A 12 27.85 10.34 -1.58
C PRO A 12 27.59 10.05 -0.11
N ILE A 13 28.64 10.12 0.72
CA ILE A 13 28.63 9.77 2.15
C ILE A 13 27.51 10.50 2.91
N PHE A 14 27.24 11.75 2.54
CA PHE A 14 26.18 12.57 3.12
C PHE A 14 24.78 11.94 2.97
N ARG A 15 24.49 11.28 1.85
CA ARG A 15 23.21 10.60 1.61
C ARG A 15 23.01 9.40 2.54
N ARG A 16 24.06 8.61 2.78
CA ARG A 16 24.02 7.48 3.73
C ARG A 16 23.85 7.94 5.17
N LEU A 17 24.38 9.11 5.52
CA LEU A 17 24.21 9.71 6.84
C LEU A 17 22.79 10.28 6.98
N TYR A 18 22.27 10.95 5.95
CA TYR A 18 20.91 11.48 5.91
C TYR A 18 19.85 10.37 6.00
N GLU A 19 19.97 9.31 5.19
CA GLU A 19 19.07 8.14 5.22
C GLU A 19 19.11 7.38 6.55
N ARG A 20 20.16 7.54 7.36
CA ARG A 20 20.28 6.93 8.69
C ARG A 20 19.72 7.81 9.82
N VAL A 21 19.52 9.10 9.57
CA VAL A 21 19.10 10.09 10.58
C VAL A 21 17.67 10.56 10.33
N PHE A 22 17.23 10.63 9.07
CA PHE A 22 15.86 10.96 8.69
C PHE A 22 15.17 9.71 8.15
N PRO A 23 14.12 9.21 8.83
CA PRO A 23 13.27 8.15 8.28
C PRO A 23 12.74 8.57 6.91
N THR A 24 12.63 7.63 5.98
CA THR A 24 11.91 7.87 4.73
C THR A 24 10.47 8.27 5.07
N VAL A 25 10.05 9.46 4.63
CA VAL A 25 8.67 9.92 4.82
C VAL A 25 7.75 8.88 4.18
N ALA A 26 6.77 8.38 4.92
CA ALA A 26 5.82 7.40 4.43
C ALA A 26 5.08 7.94 3.19
N ASP A 27 4.99 7.12 2.16
CA ASP A 27 4.28 7.45 0.92
C ASP A 27 2.79 7.15 1.08
N PHE A 28 2.08 8.01 1.82
CA PHE A 28 0.66 7.85 2.07
C PHE A 28 -0.18 7.83 0.79
N PHE A 29 0.21 8.58 -0.25
CA PHE A 29 -0.54 8.58 -1.51
C PHE A 29 -0.34 7.28 -2.28
N GLY A 30 0.88 6.74 -2.31
CA GLY A 30 1.15 5.41 -2.84
C GLY A 30 0.36 4.32 -2.11
N MET A 31 0.35 4.36 -0.78
CA MET A 31 -0.41 3.42 0.07
C MET A 31 -1.92 3.49 -0.19
N LEU A 32 -2.48 4.69 -0.31
CA LEU A 32 -3.90 4.89 -0.64
C LEU A 32 -4.23 4.42 -2.06
N ALA A 33 -3.33 4.63 -3.02
CA ALA A 33 -3.50 4.15 -4.39
C ALA A 33 -3.47 2.62 -4.47
N GLU A 34 -2.59 1.97 -3.71
CA GLU A 34 -2.54 0.51 -3.59
C GLU A 34 -3.83 -0.05 -2.98
N GLN A 35 -4.28 0.52 -1.85
CA GLN A 35 -5.54 0.12 -1.20
C GLN A 35 -6.76 0.35 -2.11
N SER A 36 -6.77 1.44 -2.87
CA SER A 36 -7.83 1.72 -3.86
C SER A 36 -7.86 0.69 -4.99
N THR A 37 -6.69 0.28 -5.47
CA THR A 37 -6.55 -0.75 -6.51
C THR A 37 -7.05 -2.10 -6.00
N ASN A 38 -6.69 -2.45 -4.76
CA ASN A 38 -7.18 -3.68 -4.14
C ASN A 38 -8.71 -3.65 -3.93
N ALA A 39 -9.27 -2.54 -3.44
CA ALA A 39 -10.73 -2.40 -3.31
C ALA A 39 -11.46 -2.59 -4.65
N ALA A 40 -10.95 -1.99 -5.73
CA ALA A 40 -11.52 -2.15 -7.06
C ALA A 40 -11.48 -3.61 -7.56
N GLU A 41 -10.38 -4.33 -7.32
CA GLU A 41 -10.27 -5.75 -7.70
C GLU A 41 -11.19 -6.63 -6.86
N THR A 42 -11.30 -6.40 -5.54
CA THR A 42 -12.22 -7.15 -4.69
C THR A 42 -13.66 -6.97 -5.15
N THR A 43 -14.09 -5.74 -5.44
CA THR A 43 -15.44 -5.47 -5.97
C THR A 43 -15.64 -6.13 -7.34
N ARG A 44 -14.63 -6.12 -8.22
CA ARG A 44 -14.69 -6.80 -9.53
C ARG A 44 -14.90 -8.31 -9.36
N LEU A 45 -14.17 -8.95 -8.44
CA LEU A 45 -14.32 -10.37 -8.13
C LEU A 45 -15.67 -10.68 -7.49
N LEU A 46 -16.19 -9.79 -6.66
CA LEU A 46 -17.52 -9.94 -6.07
C LEU A 46 -18.61 -9.95 -7.15
N VAL A 47 -18.54 -9.03 -8.11
CA VAL A 47 -19.46 -9.01 -9.26
C VAL A 47 -19.33 -10.30 -10.08
N GLU A 48 -18.11 -10.72 -10.40
CA GLU A 48 -17.84 -11.98 -11.12
C GLU A 48 -18.43 -13.19 -10.38
N PHE A 49 -18.32 -13.23 -9.04
CA PHE A 49 -18.91 -14.28 -8.22
C PHE A 49 -20.44 -14.23 -8.26
N MET A 50 -21.06 -13.05 -8.17
CA MET A 50 -22.51 -12.88 -8.25
C MET A 50 -23.09 -13.31 -9.61
N GLU A 51 -22.34 -13.11 -10.69
CA GLU A 51 -22.75 -13.48 -12.04
C GLU A 51 -22.58 -14.98 -12.33
N THR A 52 -21.53 -15.61 -11.79
CA THR A 52 -21.15 -16.99 -12.14
C THR A 52 -21.52 -18.03 -11.10
N GLY A 53 -21.58 -17.64 -9.81
CA GLY A 53 -21.68 -18.55 -8.68
C GLY A 53 -20.47 -19.47 -8.49
N ASP A 54 -19.33 -19.19 -9.14
CA ASP A 54 -18.16 -20.06 -9.10
C ASP A 54 -17.47 -20.02 -7.73
N VAL A 55 -17.32 -21.20 -7.13
CA VAL A 55 -16.63 -21.39 -5.84
C VAL A 55 -15.17 -20.95 -5.90
N ALA A 56 -14.50 -21.09 -7.05
CA ALA A 56 -13.13 -20.62 -7.21
C ALA A 56 -13.03 -19.09 -7.12
N VAL A 57 -14.03 -18.37 -7.64
CA VAL A 57 -14.10 -16.90 -7.53
C VAL A 57 -14.40 -16.49 -6.09
N SER A 58 -15.28 -17.21 -5.38
CA SER A 58 -15.53 -16.97 -3.95
C SER A 58 -14.26 -17.09 -3.09
N GLN A 59 -13.40 -18.08 -3.38
CA GLN A 59 -12.12 -18.23 -2.67
C GLN A 59 -11.18 -17.06 -2.92
N ARG A 60 -11.18 -16.50 -4.15
CA ARG A 60 -10.40 -15.31 -4.49
C ARG A 60 -10.92 -14.07 -3.78
N VAL A 61 -12.24 -13.85 -3.75
CA VAL A 61 -12.86 -12.75 -2.99
C VAL A 61 -12.42 -12.78 -1.54
N ARG A 62 -12.46 -13.95 -0.89
CA ARG A 62 -12.03 -14.10 0.51
C ARG A 62 -10.54 -13.86 0.73
N ALA A 63 -9.71 -14.26 -0.23
CA ALA A 63 -8.27 -13.99 -0.17
C ALA A 63 -7.97 -12.48 -0.28
N ASP A 64 -8.69 -11.80 -1.17
CA ASP A 64 -8.60 -10.36 -1.37
C ASP A 64 -9.13 -9.57 -0.17
N GLU A 65 -10.23 -9.99 0.46
CA GLU A 65 -10.74 -9.43 1.72
C GLU A 65 -9.66 -9.49 2.83
N HIS A 66 -9.05 -10.66 3.02
CA HIS A 66 -7.95 -10.79 3.99
C HIS A 66 -6.73 -9.93 3.63
N GLN A 67 -6.50 -9.66 2.35
CA GLN A 67 -5.44 -8.75 1.92
C GLN A 67 -5.80 -7.29 2.20
N ALA A 68 -7.05 -6.88 1.96
CA ALA A 68 -7.56 -5.55 2.28
C ALA A 68 -7.41 -5.25 3.78
N ASP A 69 -7.80 -6.19 4.65
CA ASP A 69 -7.64 -6.07 6.11
C ASP A 69 -6.18 -5.84 6.52
N ARG A 70 -5.24 -6.59 5.92
CA ARG A 70 -3.81 -6.42 6.19
C ARG A 70 -3.30 -5.07 5.70
N MET A 71 -3.73 -4.61 4.52
CA MET A 71 -3.36 -3.29 4.00
C MET A 71 -3.87 -2.18 4.91
N LYS A 72 -5.14 -2.24 5.35
CA LYS A 72 -5.70 -1.30 6.32
C LYS A 72 -4.90 -1.26 7.60
N ALA A 73 -4.61 -2.41 8.21
CA ALA A 73 -3.86 -2.48 9.45
C ALA A 73 -2.44 -1.90 9.29
N SER A 74 -1.77 -2.21 8.18
CA SER A 74 -0.48 -1.64 7.80
C SER A 74 -0.55 -0.12 7.64
N ASN A 75 -1.53 0.38 6.88
CA ASN A 75 -1.70 1.80 6.61
C ASN A 75 -1.99 2.61 7.88
N LEU A 76 -2.86 2.08 8.76
CA LEU A 76 -3.15 2.68 10.06
C LEU A 76 -1.93 2.67 10.99
N GLY A 77 -1.13 1.58 10.98
CA GLY A 77 0.11 1.50 11.74
C GLY A 77 1.12 2.56 11.30
N VAL A 78 1.37 2.66 10.00
CA VAL A 78 2.24 3.69 9.41
C VAL A 78 1.74 5.09 9.73
N LEU A 79 0.42 5.33 9.64
CA LEU A 79 -0.15 6.61 10.03
C LEU A 79 0.10 6.89 11.51
N ALA A 80 -0.16 5.95 12.41
CA ALA A 80 0.01 6.12 13.86
C ALA A 80 1.47 6.43 14.25
N GLU A 81 2.44 5.84 13.56
CA GLU A 81 3.87 6.04 13.82
C GLU A 81 4.46 7.27 13.11
N ALA A 82 3.79 7.80 12.08
CA ALA A 82 4.31 8.91 11.30
C ALA A 82 4.41 10.19 12.13
N PHE A 83 5.60 10.79 12.16
CA PHE A 83 5.83 12.08 12.82
C PHE A 83 5.11 13.24 12.12
N SER A 84 5.09 13.21 10.78
CA SER A 84 4.44 14.22 9.94
C SER A 84 3.66 13.55 8.81
N THR A 85 2.61 14.21 8.34
CA THR A 85 1.78 13.78 7.22
C THR A 85 1.78 14.83 6.10
N PRO A 86 1.62 14.44 4.82
CA PRO A 86 1.63 15.39 3.69
C PRO A 86 0.34 16.23 3.62
N ILE A 87 -0.74 15.75 4.22
CA ILE A 87 -2.04 16.44 4.37
C ILE A 87 -2.54 16.21 5.80
N ASP A 88 -3.76 16.67 6.12
CA ASP A 88 -4.37 16.44 7.42
C ASP A 88 -4.42 14.93 7.74
N ARG A 89 -4.03 14.59 8.97
CA ARG A 89 -3.94 13.20 9.44
C ARG A 89 -5.31 12.51 9.46
N GLU A 90 -6.35 13.25 9.83
CA GLU A 90 -7.72 12.73 9.89
C GLU A 90 -8.25 12.46 8.48
N ASP A 91 -7.85 13.26 7.48
CA ASP A 91 -8.21 13.00 6.08
C ASP A 91 -7.60 11.70 5.56
N ILE A 92 -6.33 11.41 5.91
CA ILE A 92 -5.68 10.13 5.56
C ILE A 92 -6.38 8.98 6.28
N HIS A 93 -6.65 9.12 7.58
CA HIS A 93 -7.38 8.12 8.35
C HIS A 93 -8.75 7.81 7.72
N ARG A 94 -9.51 8.85 7.39
CA ARG A 94 -10.82 8.72 6.77
C ARG A 94 -10.75 8.05 5.39
N ALA A 95 -9.75 8.38 4.59
CA ALA A 95 -9.53 7.75 3.30
C ALA A 95 -9.25 6.24 3.45
N ILE A 96 -8.40 5.84 4.40
CA ILE A 96 -8.12 4.43 4.70
C ILE A 96 -9.40 3.69 5.10
N MET A 97 -10.20 4.27 6.00
CA MET A 97 -11.44 3.65 6.48
C MET A 97 -12.51 3.57 5.39
N THR A 98 -12.65 4.62 4.56
CA THR A 98 -13.64 4.63 3.47
C THR A 98 -13.32 3.56 2.41
N LEU A 99 -12.05 3.34 2.10
CA LEU A 99 -11.64 2.30 1.16
C LEU A 99 -11.92 0.88 1.71
N ASP A 100 -11.74 0.70 3.01
CA ASP A 100 -12.07 -0.56 3.69
C ASP A 100 -13.57 -0.82 3.73
N ASP A 101 -14.37 0.21 4.01
CA ASP A 101 -15.84 0.09 4.02
C ASP A 101 -16.39 -0.37 2.65
N ILE A 102 -15.74 0.01 1.54
CA ILE A 102 -16.12 -0.47 0.18
C ILE A 102 -15.93 -1.98 0.03
N VAL A 103 -14.88 -2.54 0.64
CA VAL A 103 -14.59 -3.99 0.57
C VAL A 103 -15.55 -4.78 1.45
N ASN A 104 -16.01 -4.19 2.55
CA ASN A 104 -16.82 -4.85 3.58
C ASN A 104 -18.35 -4.75 3.37
N TYR A 105 -18.82 -4.06 2.31
CA TYR A 105 -20.24 -3.87 2.00
C TYR A 105 -20.78 -4.95 1.05
#